data_AF-A0A962V5U7-F1
#
_entry.id   AF-A0A962V5U7-F1
#
_cell.length_a   1.000
_cell.length_b   1.000
_cell.length_c   1.000
_cell.angle_alpha   90.00
_cell.angle_beta   90.00
_cell.angle_gamma   90.00
#
_symmetry.space_group_name_H-M   'P 1'
#
loop_
_entity.id
_entity.type
_entity.pdbx_description
1 polymer ?
#
loop_
_entity_poly.entity_id
_entity_poly.type
_entity_poly.pdbx_seq_one_letter_code
_entity_poly.pdbx_strand_id
1 'polypeptide(L)'
;FIIFMLLSSLSGADETGLSDFLVGKYLLIGKAPDSEATYSGKLEIYRDKEKLKVLRKIGNMMVEGEAAIEYALNGDAEVLRIRFTEDSKDYEETCLFRPDLDNYARISCYWYQPGINTDKPGMEALFYDHTAN
;
A
#
# COMPACT_ATOMS: atom_id res chain seq x y z
N PHE A 1 43.05 24.42 -18.08
CA PHE A 1 42.01 24.41 -17.04
C PHE A 1 41.06 23.27 -17.40
N ILE A 2 41.01 22.23 -16.56
CA ILE A 2 40.34 20.94 -16.84
C ILE A 2 38.85 21.06 -16.50
N ILE A 3 38.02 20.49 -17.38
CA ILE A 3 36.55 20.43 -17.31
C ILE A 3 36.12 19.62 -16.07
N PHE A 4 35.28 20.22 -15.23
CA PHE A 4 34.64 19.58 -14.08
C PHE A 4 33.42 18.80 -14.60
N MET A 5 33.57 17.50 -14.84
CA MET A 5 32.45 16.59 -15.13
C MET A 5 31.94 16.07 -13.79
N LEU A 6 30.95 16.75 -13.21
CA LEU A 6 30.21 16.25 -12.06
C LEU A 6 29.32 15.11 -12.55
N LEU A 7 29.72 13.87 -12.23
CA LEU A 7 28.83 12.72 -12.30
C LEU A 7 27.70 12.95 -11.30
N SER A 8 26.49 13.17 -11.80
CA SER A 8 25.25 13.14 -11.03
C SER A 8 25.04 11.73 -10.49
N SER A 9 25.11 11.59 -9.16
CA SER A 9 24.82 10.35 -8.43
C SER A 9 23.36 9.96 -8.59
N LEU A 10 23.14 8.65 -8.80
CA LEU A 10 21.87 7.94 -8.91
C LEU A 10 20.82 8.30 -7.83
N SER A 11 19.61 8.63 -8.27
CA SER A 11 18.39 8.87 -7.48
C SER A 11 17.68 7.58 -7.01
N GLY A 12 18.42 6.61 -6.47
CA GLY A 12 17.86 5.33 -5.97
C GLY A 12 17.60 5.28 -4.45
N ALA A 13 18.10 6.27 -3.71
CA ALA A 13 17.98 6.31 -2.25
C ALA A 13 16.57 6.74 -1.77
N ASP A 14 15.82 7.46 -2.60
CA ASP A 14 14.54 8.07 -2.23
C ASP A 14 13.40 7.03 -2.21
N GLU A 15 13.26 6.23 -3.28
CA GLU A 15 12.24 5.18 -3.37
C GLU A 15 12.44 4.05 -2.34
N THR A 16 13.70 3.69 -2.04
CA THR A 16 14.00 2.65 -1.06
C THR A 16 13.62 3.10 0.36
N GLY A 17 13.91 4.34 0.73
CA GLY A 17 13.53 4.90 2.03
C GLY A 17 12.02 5.01 2.20
N LEU A 18 11.31 5.42 1.15
CA LEU A 18 9.85 5.54 1.17
C LEU A 18 9.16 4.17 1.25
N SER A 19 9.68 3.17 0.53
CA SER A 19 9.15 1.80 0.61
C SER A 19 9.40 1.16 1.97
N ASP A 20 10.55 1.42 2.60
CA ASP A 20 10.83 0.94 3.96
C ASP A 20 9.94 1.61 5.02
N PHE A 21 9.54 2.87 4.81
CA PHE A 21 8.59 3.56 5.69
C PHE A 21 7.20 2.88 5.72
N LEU A 22 6.83 2.16 4.67
CA LEU A 22 5.56 1.44 4.58
C LEU A 22 5.62 0.01 5.16
N VAL A 23 6.81 -0.55 5.38
CA VAL A 23 6.96 -1.90 5.93
C VAL A 23 6.48 -1.91 7.38
N GLY A 24 5.62 -2.86 7.71
CA GLY A 24 5.04 -2.96 9.04
C GLY A 24 3.81 -3.86 9.13
N LYS A 25 3.34 -4.04 10.36
CA LYS A 25 2.08 -4.73 10.66
C LYS A 25 1.04 -3.69 11.02
N TYR A 26 -0.16 -3.85 10.50
CA TYR A 26 -1.23 -2.88 10.59
C TYR A 26 -2.52 -3.54 11.07
N LEU A 27 -3.25 -2.83 11.91
CA LEU A 27 -4.67 -3.05 12.13
C LEU A 27 -5.44 -2.42 10.97
N LEU A 28 -6.37 -3.20 10.43
CA LEU A 28 -7.17 -2.82 9.27
C LEU A 28 -8.62 -2.65 9.70
N ILE A 29 -9.26 -1.58 9.26
CA ILE A 29 -10.73 -1.44 9.24
C ILE A 29 -11.18 -1.04 7.84
N GLY A 30 -12.30 -1.59 7.37
CA GLY A 30 -12.75 -1.28 6.02
C GLY A 30 -14.14 -1.76 5.67
N LYS A 31 -14.50 -1.58 4.40
CA LYS A 31 -15.70 -2.13 3.76
C LYS A 31 -15.38 -2.51 2.31
N ALA A 32 -16.07 -3.53 1.80
CA ALA A 32 -15.82 -4.08 0.47
C ALA A 32 -16.49 -3.25 -0.64
N PRO A 33 -16.04 -3.37 -1.90
CA PRO A 33 -16.71 -2.76 -3.05
C PRO A 33 -18.18 -3.18 -3.08
N ASP A 34 -19.04 -2.23 -3.42
CA ASP A 34 -20.49 -2.43 -3.53
C ASP A 34 -21.15 -3.04 -2.27
N SER A 35 -20.51 -2.87 -1.11
CA SER A 35 -21.00 -3.35 0.19
C SER A 35 -21.05 -2.22 1.22
N GLU A 36 -22.03 -2.33 2.13
CA GLU A 36 -22.11 -1.49 3.34
C GLU A 36 -21.65 -2.24 4.60
N ALA A 37 -21.35 -3.54 4.49
CA ALA A 37 -20.80 -4.30 5.59
C ALA A 37 -19.35 -3.90 5.85
N THR A 38 -19.06 -3.59 7.11
CA THR A 38 -17.70 -3.29 7.55
C THR A 38 -17.00 -4.54 8.05
N TYR A 39 -15.67 -4.52 8.01
CA TYR A 39 -14.81 -5.54 8.57
C TYR A 39 -13.61 -4.92 9.26
N SER A 40 -12.98 -5.73 10.10
CA SER A 40 -11.69 -5.44 10.71
C SER A 40 -10.76 -6.63 10.54
N GLY A 41 -9.48 -6.37 10.44
CA GLY A 41 -8.47 -7.40 10.23
C GLY A 41 -7.07 -6.91 10.55
N LYS A 42 -6.09 -7.63 10.00
CA LYS A 42 -4.69 -7.25 10.02
C LYS A 42 -4.13 -7.25 8.61
N LEU A 43 -3.14 -6.41 8.37
CA LEU A 43 -2.39 -6.38 7.13
C LEU A 43 -0.92 -6.25 7.47
N GLU A 44 -0.08 -7.07 6.86
CA GLU A 44 1.37 -6.96 6.96
C GLU A 44 1.93 -6.54 5.60
N ILE A 45 2.66 -5.43 5.56
CA ILE A 45 3.49 -5.04 4.42
C ILE A 45 4.90 -5.44 4.75
N TYR A 46 5.50 -6.31 3.95
CA TYR A 46 6.85 -6.83 4.19
C TYR A 46 7.67 -6.86 2.91
N ARG A 47 8.99 -6.82 3.07
CA ARG A 47 9.93 -6.90 1.95
C ARG A 47 10.30 -8.36 1.71
N ASP A 48 10.03 -8.85 0.51
CA ASP A 48 10.56 -10.13 0.00
C ASP A 48 11.51 -9.83 -1.15
N LYS A 49 12.82 -9.97 -0.87
CA LYS A 49 13.91 -9.54 -1.75
C LYS A 49 13.81 -8.04 -2.07
N GLU A 50 13.57 -7.69 -3.33
CA GLU A 50 13.45 -6.31 -3.79
C GLU A 50 11.99 -5.85 -3.94
N LYS A 51 11.02 -6.69 -3.59
CA LYS A 51 9.59 -6.40 -3.76
C LYS A 51 8.90 -6.20 -2.41
N LEU A 52 7.93 -5.29 -2.37
CA LEU A 52 6.98 -5.25 -1.27
C LEU A 52 5.86 -6.27 -1.54
N LYS A 53 5.53 -7.01 -0.49
CA LYS A 53 4.45 -7.99 -0.45
C LYS A 53 3.47 -7.59 0.62
N VAL A 54 2.24 -8.05 0.46
CA VAL A 54 1.20 -7.88 1.48
C VAL A 54 0.62 -9.22 1.88
N LEU A 55 0.34 -9.36 3.17
CA LEU A 55 -0.47 -10.45 3.72
C LEU A 55 -1.64 -9.83 4.49
N ARG A 56 -2.84 -9.99 3.96
CA ARG A 56 -4.09 -9.46 4.50
C ARG A 56 -4.87 -10.58 5.17
N LYS A 57 -5.29 -10.37 6.42
CA LYS A 57 -6.02 -11.34 7.22
C LYS A 57 -7.31 -10.73 7.77
N ILE A 58 -8.45 -11.20 7.27
CA ILE A 58 -9.79 -10.73 7.66
C ILE A 58 -10.61 -11.95 8.09
N GLY A 59 -10.93 -12.03 9.38
CA GLY A 59 -11.53 -13.24 9.96
C GLY A 59 -10.65 -14.48 9.72
N ASN A 60 -11.19 -15.47 9.03
CA ASN A 60 -10.49 -16.71 8.67
C ASN A 60 -9.85 -16.66 7.27
N MET A 61 -10.02 -15.56 6.54
CA MET A 61 -9.46 -15.40 5.20
C MET A 61 -8.05 -14.84 5.30
N MET A 62 -7.13 -15.42 4.52
CA MET A 62 -5.80 -14.87 4.29
C MET A 62 -5.60 -14.68 2.79
N VAL A 63 -5.17 -13.49 2.41
CA VAL A 63 -4.97 -13.08 1.02
C VAL A 63 -3.56 -12.51 0.90
N GLU A 64 -2.78 -13.07 0.00
CA GLU A 64 -1.46 -12.53 -0.36
C GLU A 64 -1.58 -11.61 -1.57
N GLY A 65 -0.69 -10.62 -1.63
CA GLY A 65 -0.64 -9.67 -2.74
C GLY A 65 0.73 -9.02 -2.88
N GLU A 66 0.81 -8.07 -3.82
CA GLU A 66 2.00 -7.25 -4.05
C GLU A 66 1.70 -5.79 -3.75
N ALA A 67 2.71 -5.07 -3.27
CA ALA A 67 2.65 -3.64 -3.06
C ALA A 67 3.75 -2.94 -3.87
N ALA A 68 3.48 -1.72 -4.30
CA ALA A 68 4.46 -0.85 -4.94
C ALA A 68 4.12 0.62 -4.67
N ILE A 69 5.13 1.47 -4.68
CA ILE A 69 4.93 2.91 -4.77
C ILE A 69 4.80 3.24 -6.26
N GLU A 70 3.72 3.90 -6.63
CA GLU A 70 3.43 4.29 -8.00
C GLU A 70 3.02 5.76 -8.07
N TYR A 71 3.13 6.35 -9.26
CA TYR A 71 2.67 7.71 -9.49
C TYR A 71 1.24 7.73 -10.06
N ALA A 72 0.38 8.55 -9.45
CA ALA A 72 -0.96 8.88 -9.91
C ALA A 72 -1.01 10.31 -10.49
N LEU A 73 -2.13 10.68 -11.12
CA LEU A 73 -2.39 12.03 -11.65
C LEU A 73 -1.29 12.55 -12.59
N ASN A 74 -0.88 11.72 -13.56
CA ASN A 74 0.19 12.04 -14.53
C ASN A 74 1.59 12.25 -13.94
N GLY A 75 1.87 11.75 -12.73
CA GLY A 75 3.20 11.87 -12.11
C GLY A 75 3.24 12.72 -10.85
N ASP A 76 2.16 13.42 -10.52
CA ASP A 76 2.17 14.47 -9.49
C ASP A 76 1.95 13.95 -8.07
N ALA A 77 1.49 12.71 -7.90
CA ALA A 77 1.19 12.15 -6.58
C ALA A 77 1.71 10.71 -6.44
N GLU A 78 2.59 10.47 -5.48
CA GLU A 78 2.99 9.12 -5.08
C GLU A 78 1.86 8.46 -4.27
N VAL A 79 1.54 7.23 -4.63
CA VAL A 79 0.52 6.41 -3.97
C VAL A 79 1.09 5.03 -3.67
N LEU A 80 0.63 4.43 -2.58
CA LEU A 80 0.84 3.01 -2.36
C LEU A 80 -0.23 2.26 -3.17
N ARG A 81 0.23 1.43 -4.09
CA ARG A 81 -0.60 0.54 -4.89
C ARG A 81 -0.52 -0.87 -4.34
N ILE A 82 -1.65 -1.46 -4.00
CA ILE A 82 -1.72 -2.86 -3.55
C ILE A 82 -2.55 -3.65 -4.56
N ARG A 83 -2.07 -4.84 -4.94
CA ARG A 83 -2.79 -5.74 -5.86
C ARG A 83 -2.87 -7.13 -5.27
N PHE A 84 -4.05 -7.73 -5.32
CA PHE A 84 -4.30 -9.07 -4.80
C PHE A 84 -5.46 -9.75 -5.53
N THR A 85 -5.57 -11.06 -5.37
CA THR A 85 -6.67 -11.85 -5.92
C THR A 85 -7.47 -12.46 -4.77
N GLU A 86 -8.78 -12.22 -4.75
CA GLU A 86 -9.71 -12.76 -3.77
C GLU A 86 -10.90 -13.37 -4.52
N ASP A 87 -11.27 -14.61 -4.20
CA ASP A 87 -12.35 -15.35 -4.87
C ASP A 87 -12.27 -15.37 -6.42
N SER A 88 -11.07 -15.60 -6.95
CA SER A 88 -10.77 -15.58 -8.41
C SER A 88 -11.03 -14.22 -9.09
N LYS A 89 -11.09 -13.13 -8.33
CA LYS A 89 -11.20 -11.77 -8.85
C LYS A 89 -9.98 -10.96 -8.44
N ASP A 90 -9.44 -10.23 -9.40
CA ASP A 90 -8.32 -9.33 -9.15
C ASP A 90 -8.84 -8.01 -8.61
N TYR A 91 -8.17 -7.50 -7.58
CA TYR A 91 -8.46 -6.23 -6.95
C TYR A 91 -7.21 -5.37 -6.93
N GLU A 92 -7.45 -4.06 -6.92
CA GLU A 92 -6.44 -3.05 -6.78
C GLU A 92 -6.86 -2.05 -5.70
N GLU A 93 -5.93 -1.69 -4.82
CA GLU A 93 -6.07 -0.60 -3.88
C GLU A 93 -5.19 0.57 -4.28
N THR A 94 -5.76 1.78 -4.28
CA THR A 94 -5.02 3.04 -4.34
C THR A 94 -5.02 3.65 -2.95
N CYS A 95 -3.84 3.74 -2.35
CA CYS A 95 -3.67 4.20 -0.99
C CYS A 95 -2.89 5.51 -0.93
N LEU A 96 -3.43 6.45 -0.16
CA LEU A 96 -2.67 7.57 0.35
C LEU A 96 -2.00 7.15 1.65
N PHE A 97 -0.78 7.61 1.87
CA PHE A 97 -0.05 7.38 3.11
C PHE A 97 0.63 8.66 3.57
N ARG A 98 0.79 8.78 4.88
CA ARG A 98 1.47 9.91 5.53
C ARG A 98 2.04 9.48 6.88
N PRO A 99 3.05 10.19 7.39
CA PRO A 99 3.44 10.05 8.79
C PRO A 99 2.29 10.39 9.73
N ASP A 100 2.12 9.57 10.76
CA ASP A 100 1.29 9.86 11.93
C ASP A 100 2.15 10.35 13.11
N LEU A 101 1.51 10.71 14.23
CA LEU A 101 2.16 11.23 15.44
C LEU A 101 3.11 10.23 16.11
N ASP A 102 3.01 8.96 15.78
CA ASP A 102 3.89 7.88 16.25
C ASP A 102 5.08 7.61 15.31
N ASN A 103 5.22 8.40 14.23
CA ASN A 103 6.21 8.25 13.16
C ASN A 103 6.06 6.99 12.30
N TYR A 104 4.91 6.32 12.34
CA TYR A 104 4.58 5.23 11.42
C TYR A 104 3.60 5.69 10.34
N ALA A 105 3.47 4.89 9.29
CA ALA A 105 2.56 5.19 8.20
C ALA A 105 1.09 5.07 8.64
N ARG A 106 0.34 6.16 8.47
CA ARG A 106 -1.13 6.19 8.43
C ARG A 106 -1.55 6.01 6.97
N ILE A 107 -2.25 4.93 6.67
CA ILE A 107 -2.63 4.59 5.29
C ILE A 107 -4.16 4.57 5.15
N SER A 108 -4.68 5.14 4.08
CA SER A 108 -6.10 5.11 3.73
C SER A 108 -6.26 4.80 2.24
N CYS A 109 -7.12 3.85 1.91
CA CYS A 109 -7.21 3.25 0.59
C CYS A 109 -8.64 3.27 0.05
N TYR A 110 -8.75 3.43 -1.27
CA TYR A 110 -9.90 2.93 -2.03
C TYR A 110 -9.51 1.63 -2.72
N TRP A 111 -10.40 0.65 -2.76
CA TRP A 111 -10.18 -0.59 -3.52
C TRP A 111 -11.33 -0.96 -4.45
N TYR A 112 -10.99 -1.56 -5.58
CA TYR A 112 -11.88 -1.81 -6.72
C TYR A 112 -11.35 -2.93 -7.61
N GLN A 113 -12.19 -3.44 -8.53
CA GLN A 113 -11.73 -4.35 -9.58
C GLN A 113 -11.20 -3.53 -10.77
N PRO A 114 -9.95 -3.76 -11.22
CA PRO A 114 -9.37 -3.00 -12.33
C PRO A 114 -10.10 -3.29 -13.64
N GLY A 115 -10.33 -2.25 -14.45
CA GLY A 115 -11.02 -2.36 -15.75
C GLY A 115 -12.53 -2.59 -15.67
N ILE A 116 -13.10 -2.67 -14.46
CA ILE A 116 -14.54 -2.81 -14.22
C ILE A 116 -15.04 -1.54 -13.54
N ASN A 117 -16.15 -1.01 -14.04
CA ASN A 117 -16.78 0.13 -13.38
C ASN A 117 -17.37 -0.34 -12.04
N THR A 118 -16.82 0.15 -10.94
CA THR A 118 -17.30 -0.13 -9.58
C THR A 118 -18.15 1.07 -9.15
N ASP A 119 -19.43 0.84 -8.82
CA ASP A 119 -20.35 1.93 -8.46
C ASP A 119 -19.97 2.56 -7.11
N LYS A 120 -19.61 1.72 -6.13
CA LYS A 120 -19.10 2.14 -4.82
C LYS A 120 -17.76 1.47 -4.54
N PRO A 121 -16.64 2.22 -4.53
CA PRO A 121 -15.36 1.63 -4.17
C PRO A 121 -15.41 1.13 -2.72
N GLY A 122 -14.66 0.07 -2.47
CA GLY A 122 -14.35 -0.31 -1.10
C GLY A 122 -13.43 0.73 -0.47
N MET A 123 -13.40 0.77 0.86
CA MET A 123 -12.56 1.70 1.62
C MET A 123 -11.85 0.96 2.73
N GLU A 124 -10.57 1.23 2.92
CA GLU A 124 -9.79 0.69 4.05
C GLU A 124 -8.97 1.79 4.71
N ALA A 125 -8.75 1.66 6.02
CA ALA A 125 -7.83 2.48 6.79
C ALA A 125 -6.93 1.56 7.63
N LEU A 126 -5.63 1.82 7.55
CA LEU A 126 -4.59 1.03 8.20
C LEU A 126 -3.93 1.85 9.32
N PHE A 127 -3.82 1.21 10.49
CA PHE A 127 -3.25 1.75 11.71
C PHE A 127 -2.06 0.88 12.09
N TYR A 128 -0.88 1.46 12.28
CA TYR A 128 0.28 0.68 12.70
C TYR A 128 -0.03 -0.12 14.00
N ASP A 129 0.26 -1.41 14.01
CA ASP A 129 -0.04 -2.32 15.12
C ASP A 129 1.14 -2.36 16.10
N HIS A 130 1.09 -1.46 17.09
CA HIS A 130 2.08 -1.38 18.18
C HIS A 130 2.16 -2.63 19.07
N THR A 131 1.24 -3.59 18.91
CA THR A 131 1.22 -4.84 19.70
C THR A 131 1.88 -6.01 18.98
N ALA A 132 2.20 -5.84 17.70
CA ALA A 132 2.76 -6.89 16.88
C ALA A 132 4.29 -6.89 16.98
N ASN A 133 4.82 -7.82 17.79
CA ASN A 133 6.26 -8.07 17.91
C ASN A 133 6.90 -8.60 16.62
#